data_AF-A0A2P6PPS7-F1
#
_entry.id   AF-A0A2P6PPS7-F1
#
_cell.length_a   1.000
_cell.length_b   1.000
_cell.length_c   1.000
_cell.angle_alpha   90.00
_cell.angle_beta   90.00
_cell.angle_gamma   90.00
#
_symmetry.space_group_name_H-M   'P 1'
#
loop_
_entity.id
_entity.type
_entity.pdbx_description
1 polymer ?
#
loop_
_entity_poly.entity_id
_entity_poly.type
_entity_poly.pdbx_seq_one_letter_code
_entity_poly.pdbx_strand_id
1 'polypeptide(L)'
;MGCPIGFRFHPIDEELVGYFLQQRARMGNQFHSNEVSDYSEFYGQEEPWVVWDKNGGSSVDDGEPLFFFTKRKKLNPNGKRFDRKVGSGTWSGQFSREVVV
;
A
#
# COMPACT_ATOMS: atom_id res chain seq x y z
N MET A 1 -1.50 -14.45 19.91
CA MET A 1 -1.09 -13.45 20.91
C MET A 1 -1.73 -12.14 20.48
N GLY A 2 -2.70 -11.62 21.24
CA GLY A 2 -3.38 -10.38 20.88
C GLY A 2 -2.53 -9.16 21.22
N CYS A 3 -2.59 -8.12 20.39
CA CYS A 3 -1.97 -6.84 20.70
C CYS A 3 -2.66 -6.21 21.93
N PRO A 4 -1.92 -5.48 22.78
CA PRO A 4 -2.50 -4.78 23.92
C PRO A 4 -3.51 -3.73 23.46
N ILE A 5 -4.50 -3.45 24.31
CA ILE A 5 -5.47 -2.37 24.09
C ILE A 5 -4.70 -1.06 23.89
N GLY A 6 -5.03 -0.32 22.83
CA GLY A 6 -4.37 0.93 22.47
C GLY A 6 -3.17 0.77 21.53
N PHE A 7 -2.80 -0.44 21.13
CA PHE A 7 -1.84 -0.63 20.04
C PHE A 7 -2.39 -0.06 18.74
N ARG A 8 -1.58 0.76 18.06
CA ARG A 8 -1.86 1.31 16.73
C ARG A 8 -0.68 1.04 15.82
N PHE A 9 -0.98 0.68 14.58
CA PHE A 9 0.04 0.62 13.55
C PHE A 9 0.30 2.03 13.03
N HIS A 10 1.37 2.65 13.52
CA HIS A 10 1.77 4.00 13.14
C HIS A 10 3.26 4.02 12.76
N PRO A 11 3.63 3.35 11.65
CA PRO A 11 5.03 3.19 11.27
C PRO A 11 5.62 4.51 10.76
N ILE A 12 6.93 4.69 10.96
CA ILE A 12 7.69 5.75 10.28
C ILE A 12 8.08 5.30 8.86
N ASP A 13 8.45 6.25 8.00
CA ASP A 13 8.78 5.95 6.59
C ASP A 13 9.95 4.93 6.50
N GLU A 14 10.92 4.99 7.41
CA GLU A 14 12.04 4.05 7.50
C GLU A 14 11.59 2.62 7.84
N GLU A 15 10.56 2.45 8.67
CA GLU A 15 10.00 1.14 9.00
C GLU A 15 9.23 0.57 7.81
N LEU A 16 8.42 1.40 7.15
CA LEU A 16 7.68 1.01 5.94
C LEU A 16 8.60 0.52 4.83
N VAL A 17 9.68 1.26 4.54
CA VAL A 17 10.60 0.94 3.45
C VAL A 17 11.63 -0.10 3.89
N GLY A 18 12.34 0.19 4.98
CA GLY A 18 13.50 -0.57 5.45
C GLY A 18 13.14 -1.92 6.07
N TYR A 19 11.95 -2.06 6.64
CA TYR A 19 11.47 -3.34 7.16
C TYR A 19 10.38 -3.94 6.27
N PHE A 20 9.18 -3.36 6.23
CA PHE A 20 8.02 -4.03 5.62
C PHE A 20 8.22 -4.32 4.13
N LEU A 21 8.57 -3.30 3.34
CA LEU A 21 8.77 -3.45 1.90
C LEU A 21 10.01 -4.30 1.58
N GLN A 22 11.11 -4.09 2.32
CA GLN A 22 12.34 -4.86 2.11
C GLN A 22 12.11 -6.36 2.38
N GLN A 23 11.43 -6.72 3.47
CA GLN A 23 11.12 -8.11 3.80
C GLN A 23 10.17 -8.72 2.76
N ARG A 24 9.10 -8.01 2.37
CA ARG A 24 8.19 -8.44 1.30
C ARG A 24 8.93 -8.70 -0.01
N ALA A 25 9.89 -7.86 -0.38
CA ALA A 25 10.69 -8.03 -1.59
C ALA A 25 11.63 -9.24 -1.52
N ARG A 26 12.23 -9.52 -0.36
CA ARG A 26 13.18 -10.62 -0.17
C ARG A 26 12.51 -11.99 -0.05
N MET A 27 11.42 -12.05 0.71
CA MET A 27 10.72 -13.30 1.02
C MET A 27 9.57 -13.61 0.06
N GLY A 28 9.17 -12.62 -0.76
CA GLY A 28 7.99 -12.78 -1.59
C GLY A 28 6.76 -13.07 -0.73
N ASN A 29 5.89 -13.97 -1.18
CA ASN A 29 4.59 -14.25 -0.54
C ASN A 29 4.70 -14.99 0.79
N GLN A 30 5.92 -15.33 1.24
CA GLN A 30 6.17 -15.92 2.55
C GLN A 30 6.20 -14.87 3.67
N PHE A 31 6.38 -13.59 3.32
CA PHE A 31 6.27 -12.51 4.29
C PHE A 31 4.80 -12.23 4.59
N HIS A 32 4.44 -12.28 5.87
CA HIS A 32 3.10 -11.98 6.36
C HIS A 32 3.17 -10.89 7.42
N SER A 33 2.25 -9.93 7.33
CA SER A 33 2.04 -8.85 8.28
C SER A 33 0.54 -8.79 8.58
N ASN A 34 0.15 -8.52 9.83
CA ASN A 34 -1.26 -8.32 10.15
C ASN A 34 -1.69 -6.90 9.76
N GLU A 35 -0.73 -5.98 9.64
CA GLU A 35 -0.92 -4.55 9.48
C GLU A 35 -0.80 -4.09 8.03
N VAL A 36 -0.12 -4.87 7.17
CA VAL A 36 0.07 -4.55 5.74
C VAL A 36 -0.36 -5.75 4.89
N SER A 37 -1.46 -5.59 4.15
CA SER A 37 -2.03 -6.64 3.32
C SER A 37 -1.43 -6.68 1.91
N ASP A 38 -1.80 -7.68 1.10
CA ASP A 38 -1.49 -7.74 -0.33
C ASP A 38 -2.72 -7.37 -1.17
N TYR A 39 -2.55 -6.46 -2.13
CA TYR A 39 -3.61 -6.07 -3.06
C TYR A 39 -3.06 -5.84 -4.48
N SER A 40 -3.15 -6.87 -5.33
CA SER A 40 -2.55 -6.86 -6.67
C SER A 40 -3.33 -6.06 -7.72
N GLU A 41 -4.61 -5.78 -7.47
CA GLU A 41 -5.53 -5.20 -8.45
C GLU A 41 -5.59 -3.66 -8.41
N PHE A 42 -4.73 -3.02 -7.61
CA PHE A 42 -4.72 -1.58 -7.39
C PHE A 42 -4.78 -0.75 -8.68
N TYR A 43 -3.94 -1.07 -9.68
CA TYR A 43 -3.92 -0.39 -10.98
C TYR A 43 -4.98 -0.97 -11.96
N GLY A 44 -6.21 -1.10 -11.45
CA GLY A 44 -7.32 -1.82 -12.07
C GLY A 44 -8.56 -0.96 -12.32
N GLN A 45 -9.70 -1.63 -12.52
CA GLN A 45 -10.99 -0.96 -12.78
C GLN A 45 -11.76 -0.65 -11.50
N GLU A 46 -11.24 -1.02 -10.32
CA GLU A 46 -11.91 -0.76 -9.06
C GLU A 46 -11.72 0.69 -8.64
N GLU A 47 -12.81 1.33 -8.22
CA GLU A 47 -12.77 2.69 -7.70
C GLU A 47 -12.07 2.74 -6.35
N PRO A 48 -11.40 3.85 -5.99
CA PRO A 48 -10.63 3.95 -4.75
C PRO A 48 -11.41 3.60 -3.47
N TRP A 49 -12.70 3.93 -3.39
CA TRP A 49 -13.55 3.56 -2.26
C TRP A 49 -13.85 2.06 -2.19
N VAL A 50 -13.93 1.38 -3.33
CA VAL A 50 -14.05 -0.09 -3.37
C VAL A 50 -12.76 -0.74 -2.87
N VAL A 51 -11.60 -0.19 -3.27
CA VAL A 51 -10.29 -0.62 -2.75
C VAL A 51 -10.22 -0.43 -1.24
N TRP A 52 -10.67 0.72 -0.74
CA TRP A 52 -10.74 1.02 0.69
C TRP A 52 -11.55 -0.02 1.45
N ASP A 53 -12.79 -0.28 1.03
CA ASP A 53 -13.70 -1.21 1.71
C ASP A 53 -13.16 -2.64 1.71
N LYS A 54 -12.63 -3.10 0.57
CA LYS A 54 -12.07 -4.46 0.43
C LYS A 54 -10.83 -4.70 1.28
N ASN A 55 -10.08 -3.66 1.60
CA ASN A 55 -8.84 -3.76 2.36
C ASN A 55 -9.02 -3.40 3.85
N GLY A 56 -10.26 -3.48 4.35
CA GLY A 56 -10.53 -3.31 5.78
C GLY A 56 -10.65 -1.86 6.22
N GLY A 57 -10.88 -0.93 5.30
CA GLY A 57 -11.02 0.49 5.62
C GLY A 57 -12.16 0.82 6.58
N SER A 58 -13.19 -0.04 6.68
CA SER A 58 -14.26 0.09 7.68
C SER A 58 -13.83 -0.29 9.11
N SER A 59 -12.66 -0.92 9.26
CA SER A 59 -12.08 -1.33 10.55
C SER A 59 -10.94 -0.41 11.01
N VAL A 60 -10.67 0.64 10.25
CA VAL A 60 -9.64 1.65 10.55
C VAL A 60 -10.31 2.86 11.19
N ASP A 61 -9.67 3.44 12.20
CA ASP A 61 -10.14 4.66 12.86
C ASP A 61 -10.17 5.82 11.85
N ASP A 62 -11.11 6.77 12.04
CA ASP A 62 -11.24 7.94 11.18
C ASP A 62 -9.92 8.71 11.05
N GLY A 63 -9.46 8.88 9.81
CA GLY A 63 -8.23 9.62 9.48
C GLY A 63 -6.95 8.79 9.48
N GLU A 64 -7.00 7.52 9.92
CA GLU A 64 -5.84 6.63 9.82
C GLU A 64 -5.74 6.01 8.40
N PRO A 65 -4.52 5.82 7.87
CA PRO A 65 -4.33 5.27 6.53
C PRO A 65 -4.44 3.74 6.49
N LEU A 66 -4.72 3.21 5.29
CA LEU A 66 -4.52 1.80 4.96
C LEU A 66 -3.14 1.57 4.34
N PHE A 67 -2.53 0.44 4.68
CA PHE A 67 -1.26 0.01 4.11
C PHE A 67 -1.42 -1.33 3.40
N PHE A 68 -0.96 -1.40 2.16
CA PHE A 68 -0.94 -2.64 1.38
C PHE A 68 0.23 -2.66 0.41
N PHE A 69 0.67 -3.87 0.07
CA PHE A 69 1.61 -4.12 -1.01
C PHE A 69 0.85 -4.27 -2.32
N THR A 70 1.41 -3.72 -3.39
CA THR A 70 0.88 -3.94 -4.74
C THR A 70 2.00 -4.16 -5.75
N LYS A 71 1.66 -4.82 -6.86
CA LYS A 71 2.61 -5.00 -7.96
C LYS A 71 2.70 -3.69 -8.73
N ARG A 72 3.89 -3.10 -8.73
CA ARG A 72 4.19 -1.90 -9.51
C ARG A 72 4.03 -2.19 -11.01
N LYS A 73 3.04 -1.56 -11.64
CA LYS A 73 2.68 -1.78 -13.05
C LYS A 73 3.28 -0.69 -13.93
N LYS A 74 4.03 -1.06 -14.97
CA LYS A 74 4.46 -0.11 -16.00
C LYS A 74 3.28 0.27 -16.88
N LEU A 75 3.20 1.54 -17.29
CA LEU A 75 2.19 2.00 -18.24
C LEU A 75 2.36 1.30 -19.60
N ASN A 76 3.61 1.16 -20.04
CA ASN A 76 4.00 0.47 -21.26
C ASN A 76 5.14 -0.52 -20.93
N PRO A 77 5.22 -1.72 -21.55
CA PRO A 77 6.23 -2.73 -21.22
C PRO A 77 7.67 -2.22 -21.21
N ASN A 78 8.04 -1.42 -22.22
CA ASN A 78 9.37 -0.83 -22.39
C ASN A 78 9.48 0.61 -21.86
N GLY A 79 8.39 1.16 -21.30
CA GLY A 79 8.33 2.53 -20.83
C GLY A 79 8.97 2.72 -19.45
N LYS A 80 9.35 3.96 -19.15
CA LYS A 80 9.80 4.39 -17.80
C LYS A 80 8.65 4.82 -16.89
N ARG A 81 7.47 5.09 -17.46
CA ARG A 81 6.28 5.56 -16.73
C ARG A 81 5.54 4.38 -16.10
N PHE A 82 5.05 4.59 -14.88
CA PHE A 82 4.20 3.64 -14.17
C PHE A 82 2.73 3.99 -14.37
N ASP A 83 1.89 2.97 -14.35
CA ASP A 83 0.45 3.13 -14.36
C ASP A 83 0.02 3.84 -13.06
N ARG A 84 -0.97 4.72 -13.19
CA ARG A 84 -1.57 5.46 -12.08
C ARG A 84 -3.10 5.48 -12.20
N LYS A 85 -3.66 4.74 -13.16
CA LYS A 85 -5.11 4.59 -13.33
C LYS A 85 -5.65 3.70 -12.22
N VAL A 86 -6.71 4.15 -11.57
CA VAL A 86 -7.46 3.41 -10.55
C VAL A 86 -8.93 3.74 -10.77
N GLY A 87 -9.73 2.73 -11.08
CA GLY A 87 -11.13 2.92 -11.44
C GLY A 87 -11.28 3.71 -12.73
N SER A 88 -12.22 4.65 -12.71
CA SER A 88 -12.44 5.63 -13.78
C SER A 88 -11.44 6.79 -13.77
N GLY A 89 -10.66 6.94 -12.69
CA GLY A 89 -9.75 8.07 -12.46
C GLY A 89 -8.26 7.75 -12.65
N THR A 90 -7.43 8.77 -12.41
CA THR A 90 -5.96 8.64 -12.38
C THR A 90 -5.40 9.42 -11.20
N TRP A 91 -4.53 8.78 -10.41
CA TRP A 91 -3.86 9.43 -9.30
C TRP A 91 -2.80 10.40 -9.80
N SER A 92 -2.80 11.65 -9.32
CA SER A 92 -1.72 12.62 -9.53
C SER A 92 -0.91 12.79 -8.24
N GLY A 93 0.39 13.06 -8.37
CA GLY A 93 1.22 13.39 -7.21
C GLY A 93 0.98 14.85 -6.84
N GLN A 94 0.66 15.12 -5.58
CA GLN A 94 0.45 16.50 -5.10
C GLN A 94 1.72 17.11 -4.50
N PHE A 95 2.54 16.30 -3.82
CA PHE A 95 3.75 16.74 -3.13
C PHE A 95 4.89 15.74 -3.36
N SER A 96 6.13 16.23 -3.37
CA SER A 96 7.33 15.41 -3.25
C SER A 96 7.77 15.36 -1.80
N ARG A 97 8.12 14.18 -1.31
CA ARG A 97 8.79 14.00 -0.01
C ARG A 97 10.24 13.61 -0.21
N GLU A 98 10.99 13.64 0.88
CA GLU A 98 12.38 13.18 0.90
C GLU A 98 12.47 11.71 0.49
N VAL A 99 13.60 11.37 -0.14
CA VAL A 99 13.88 10.00 -0.53
C VAL A 99 14.40 9.26 0.68
N VAL A 100 13.62 8.29 1.16
CA VAL A 100 14.10 7.29 2.11
C VAL A 100 15.03 6.34 1.36
N VAL A 101 16.27 6.25 1.80
CA VAL A 101 17.36 5.46 1.18
C VAL A 101 17.56 4.15 1.91
#